data_AF-A0A661B9T7-F1
#
_entry.id   AF-A0A661B9T7-F1
#
_cell.length_a   1.000
_cell.length_b   1.000
_cell.length_c   1.000
_cell.angle_alpha   90.00
_cell.angle_beta   90.00
_cell.angle_gamma   90.00
#
_symmetry.space_group_name_H-M   'P 1'
#
loop_
_entity.id
_entity.type
_entity.pdbx_description
1 polymer ?
#
loop_
_entity_poly.entity_id
_entity_poly.type
_entity_poly.pdbx_seq_one_letter_code
_entity_poly.pdbx_strand_id
1 'polypeptide(L)' 'MRDILPQLEEIITPVVEKEGCEIVEVKVVGSGRASVLRVFVYRDGGASIDKIARISRRISK' A
#
# COMPACT_ATOMS: atom_id res chain seq x y z
N MET A 1 6.97 -18.74 -9.13
CA MET A 1 7.22 -17.47 -8.41
C MET A 1 6.66 -17.64 -7.01
N ARG A 2 7.40 -17.24 -5.96
CA ARG A 2 6.81 -17.19 -4.61
C ARG A 2 5.68 -16.16 -4.63
N ASP A 3 4.56 -16.46 -3.98
CA ASP A 3 3.53 -15.47 -3.73
C ASP A 3 4.05 -14.49 -2.67
N ILE A 4 4.32 -13.26 -3.09
CA ILE A 4 4.92 -12.21 -2.24
C ILE A 4 3.85 -11.30 -1.63
N LEU A 5 2.58 -11.44 -2.05
CA LEU A 5 1.51 -10.54 -1.62
C LEU A 5 1.27 -10.57 -0.10
N PRO A 6 1.24 -11.74 0.58
CA PRO A 6 1.05 -11.76 2.03
C PRO A 6 2.16 -11.04 2.78
N GLN A 7 3.41 -11.21 2.33
CA GLN A 7 4.58 -10.57 2.93
C GLN A 7 4.56 -9.06 2.71
N LEU A 8 4.11 -8.61 1.54
CA LEU A 8 3.91 -7.18 1.27
C LEU A 8 2.80 -6.60 2.15
N GLU A 9 1.67 -7.29 2.29
CA GLU A 9 0.58 -6.85 3.17
C GLU A 9 1.04 -6.70 4.62
N GLU A 10 1.78 -7.68 5.16
CA GLU A 10 2.33 -7.60 6.52
C GLU A 10 3.24 -6.38 6.73
N ILE A 11 4.04 -6.01 5.73
CA ILE A 11 4.93 -4.85 5.79
C ILE A 11 4.17 -3.53 5.65
N ILE A 12 3.17 -3.49 4.75
CA ILE A 12 2.46 -2.25 4.39
C ILE A 12 1.40 -1.90 5.45
N THR A 13 0.74 -2.90 6.05
CA THR A 13 -0.33 -2.73 7.06
C THR A 13 0.04 -1.74 8.15
N PRO A 14 1.17 -1.89 8.89
CA PRO A 14 1.50 -0.97 9.96
C PRO A 14 1.84 0.45 9.46
N VAL A 15 2.19 0.63 8.19
CA VAL A 15 2.42 1.96 7.60
C VAL A 15 1.09 2.68 7.38
N VAL A 16 0.10 1.96 6.85
CA VAL A 16 -1.25 2.46 6.53
C VAL A 16 -2.04 2.73 7.81
N GLU A 17 -2.01 1.80 8.78
CA GLU A 17 -2.69 1.93 10.07
C GLU A 17 -2.16 3.10 10.90
N LYS A 18 -0.84 3.36 10.87
CA LYS A 18 -0.23 4.53 11.53
C LYS A 18 -0.76 5.86 11.00
N GLU A 19 -1.29 5.87 9.78
CA GLU A 19 -1.92 7.04 9.18
C GLU A 19 -3.45 7.02 9.36
N GLY A 20 -4.00 6.08 10.14
CA GLY A 20 -5.44 5.95 10.42
C GLY A 20 -6.23 5.55 9.18
N CYS A 21 -5.63 4.74 8.31
CA CYS A 21 -6.27 4.12 7.16
C CYS A 21 -6.23 2.60 7.32
N GLU A 22 -7.04 1.90 6.53
CA GLU A 22 -7.09 0.45 6.46
C GLU A 22 -6.72 0.00 5.05
N ILE A 23 -6.06 -1.15 4.92
CA ILE A 23 -5.81 -1.76 3.61
C ILE A 23 -7.07 -2.46 3.14
N VAL A 24 -7.48 -2.15 1.91
CA VAL A 24 -8.55 -2.85 1.22
C VAL A 24 -7.99 -3.96 0.35
N GLU A 25 -6.88 -3.68 -0.35
CA GLU A 25 -6.29 -4.62 -1.29
C GLU A 25 -4.86 -4.23 -1.67
N VAL A 26 -3.99 -5.23 -1.86
CA VAL A 26 -2.65 -5.05 -2.44
C VAL A 26 -2.51 -5.92 -3.69
N LYS A 27 -2.02 -5.31 -4.78
CA LYS A 27 -1.78 -6.02 -6.05
C LYS A 27 -0.47 -5.57 -6.69
N VAL A 28 0.23 -6.52 -7.31
CA VAL A 28 1.34 -6.24 -8.21
C VAL A 28 0.86 -6.42 -9.64
N VAL A 29 0.98 -5.38 -10.46
CA VAL A 29 0.54 -5.39 -11.87
C VAL A 29 1.75 -5.22 -12.77
N GLY A 30 1.78 -5.91 -13.92
CA GLY A 30 2.89 -5.86 -14.88
C GLY A 30 3.94 -6.95 -14.65
N SER A 31 5.03 -6.90 -15.42
CA SER A 31 6.08 -7.93 -15.41
C SER A 31 7.48 -7.33 -15.44
N GLY A 32 8.40 -7.94 -14.68
CA GLY A 32 9.81 -7.53 -14.66
C GLY A 32 9.98 -6.09 -14.14
N ARG A 33 10.75 -5.27 -14.88
CA ARG A 33 11.03 -3.87 -14.48
C ARG A 33 9.83 -2.93 -14.59
N ALA A 34 8.76 -3.34 -15.28
CA ALA A 34 7.54 -2.55 -15.43
C ALA A 34 6.47 -2.91 -14.39
N SER A 35 6.85 -3.58 -13.29
CA SER A 35 5.91 -3.93 -12.23
C SER A 35 5.51 -2.70 -11.40
N VAL A 36 4.23 -2.55 -11.12
CA VAL A 36 3.67 -1.49 -10.26
C VAL A 36 2.97 -2.14 -9.08
N LEU A 37 3.35 -1.73 -7.87
CA LEU A 37 2.63 -2.03 -6.64
C LEU A 37 1.44 -1.08 -6.50
N ARG A 38 0.23 -1.62 -6.42
CA ARG A 38 -1.00 -0.89 -6.13
C ARG A 38 -1.46 -1.25 -4.73
N VAL A 39 -1.67 -0.22 -3.92
CA VAL A 39 -2.16 -0.34 -2.55
C VAL A 39 -3.46 0.46 -2.48
N PHE A 40 -4.57 -0.23 -2.26
CA PHE A 40 -5.88 0.39 -2.06
C PHE A 40 -6.11 0.56 -0.56
N VAL A 41 -6.44 1.79 -0.18
CA VAL A 41 -6.66 2.15 1.23
C VAL A 41 -8.02 2.78 1.41
N TYR A 42 -8.63 2.51 2.55
CA TYR A 42 -9.87 3.13 3.00
C TYR A 42 -9.62 3.91 4.29
N ARG A 43 -10.40 4.97 4.50
CA ARG A 43 -10.47 5.69 5.76
C ARG A 43 -11.86 6.27 5.91
N ASP A 44 -12.46 6.03 7.07
CA ASP A 44 -13.71 6.69 7.42
C ASP A 44 -13.52 8.22 7.50
N GLY A 45 -14.42 8.97 6.86
CA GLY A 45 -14.28 10.41 6.64
C GLY A 45 -13.27 10.82 5.55
N GLY A 46 -12.77 9.87 4.75
CA GLY A 46 -11.91 10.10 3.59
C GLY A 46 -10.42 10.27 3.92
N ALA A 47 -9.56 10.00 2.94
CA ALA A 47 -8.12 10.21 3.03
C ALA A 47 -7.70 11.40 2.15
N SER A 48 -7.02 12.39 2.75
CA SER A 48 -6.46 13.51 1.99
C SER A 48 -5.30 13.07 1.10
N ILE A 49 -5.07 13.78 -0.01
CA ILE A 49 -3.96 13.50 -0.93
C ILE A 49 -2.60 13.56 -0.21
N ASP A 50 -2.43 14.49 0.74
CA ASP A 50 -1.19 14.58 1.53
C ASP A 50 -0.94 13.33 2.38
N LYS A 51 -1.99 12.73 2.93
CA LYS A 51 -1.91 11.48 3.68
C LYS A 51 -1.51 10.33 2.78
N ILE A 52 -2.15 10.21 1.60
CA ILE A 52 -1.78 9.20 0.59
C ILE A 52 -0.32 9.37 0.16
N ALA A 53 0.13 10.61 -0.04
CA ALA A 53 1.52 10.89 -0.40
C ALA A 53 2.52 10.51 0.72
N ARG A 54 2.16 10.69 2.00
CA ARG A 54 2.97 10.24 3.14
C ARG A 54 3.06 8.72 3.18
N ILE A 55 1.93 8.01 3.03
CA ILE A 55 1.89 6.55 2.96
C ILE A 55 2.80 6.05 1.83
N SER A 56 2.62 6.57 0.61
CA SER A 56 3.40 6.19 -0.56
C SER A 56 4.90 6.36 -0.34
N ARG A 57 5.35 7.52 0.17
CA ARG A 57 6.77 7.77 0.46
C ARG A 57 7.34 6.83 1.53
N ARG A 58 6.53 6.40 2.50
CA ARG A 58 6.97 5.48 3.55
C ARG A 58 7.09 4.05 3.05
N ILE A 59 6.26 3.64 2.10
CA ILE A 59 6.33 2.32 1.46
C ILE A 59 7.51 2.23 0.48
N SER A 60 7.81 3.32 -0.22
CA SER A 60 8.90 3.34 -1.21
C SER A 60 10.31 3.50 -0.63
N LYS A 61 10.44 3.68 0.69
CA LYS A 61 11.73 3.74 1.39
C LYS A 61 12.08 2.38 1.97
#